data_AF-A0A9W5V4R1-F1
#
_entry.id   AF-A0A9W5V4R1-F1
#
_cell.length_a   1.000
_cell.length_b   1.000
_cell.length_c   1.000
_cell.angle_alpha   90.00
_cell.angle_beta   90.00
_cell.angle_gamma   90.00
#
_symmetry.space_group_name_H-M   'P 1'
#
loop_
_entity.id
_entity.type
_entity.pdbx_description
1 polymer ?
#
loop_
_entity_poly.entity_id
_entity_poly.type
_entity_poly.pdbx_seq_one_letter_code
_entity_poly.pdbx_strand_id
1 'polypeptide(L)'
;MREVRLTAESEGAKVEERIEAIEYELAHKMNDVFDLKKLICKFKGLDHQILKLKYMDGLTLASIASELNYNPDYIRQRHAEVMRIVKFVDAL
;
A
#
# COMPACT_ATOMS: atom_id res chain seq x y z
N MET A 1 -26.83 -24.21 35.93
CA MET A 1 -26.23 -23.75 34.66
C MET A 1 -27.16 -22.73 34.05
N ARG A 2 -26.69 -21.52 33.70
CA ARG A 2 -27.51 -20.55 32.96
C ARG A 2 -27.41 -20.89 31.47
N GLU A 3 -28.54 -21.18 30.83
CA GLU A 3 -28.65 -21.22 29.37
C GLU A 3 -28.42 -19.79 28.84
N VAL A 4 -27.21 -19.51 28.36
CA VAL A 4 -26.96 -18.31 27.57
C VAL A 4 -27.46 -18.62 26.16
N ARG A 5 -28.69 -18.22 25.85
CA ARG A 5 -29.22 -18.32 24.49
C ARG A 5 -28.64 -17.18 23.68
N LEU A 6 -27.92 -17.50 22.60
CA LEU A 6 -27.52 -16.53 21.58
C LEU A 6 -28.79 -15.99 20.94
N THR A 7 -29.25 -14.82 21.39
CA THR A 7 -30.32 -14.08 20.71
C THR A 7 -29.80 -13.62 19.35
N ALA A 8 -30.68 -13.44 18.36
CA ALA A 8 -30.28 -12.98 17.02
C ALA A 8 -29.55 -11.62 16.99
N GLU A 9 -29.63 -10.86 18.09
CA GLU A 9 -28.91 -9.60 18.30
C GLU A 9 -27.54 -9.77 18.97
N SER A 10 -27.19 -10.99 19.37
CA SER A 10 -25.88 -11.31 19.96
C SER A 10 -24.77 -10.94 18.99
N GLU A 11 -23.71 -10.32 19.50
CA GLU A 11 -22.50 -10.06 18.71
C GLU A 11 -22.00 -11.32 18.00
N GLY A 12 -22.15 -12.50 18.61
CA GLY A 12 -21.78 -13.78 18.02
C GLY A 12 -22.60 -14.20 16.79
N ALA A 13 -23.81 -13.64 16.59
CA ALA A 13 -24.61 -13.88 15.38
C ALA A 13 -24.23 -12.94 14.22
N LYS A 14 -23.44 -11.89 14.49
CA LYS A 14 -22.94 -10.90 13.52
C LYS A 14 -21.45 -11.08 13.21
N VAL A 15 -20.79 -12.07 13.82
CA VAL A 15 -19.35 -12.30 13.66
C VAL A 15 -19.04 -12.73 12.24
N GLU A 16 -19.84 -13.62 11.68
CA GLU A 16 -19.67 -14.15 10.32
C GLU A 16 -19.78 -13.04 9.27
N GLU A 17 -20.81 -12.20 9.36
CA GLU A 17 -20.99 -11.04 8.46
C GLU A 17 -19.83 -10.03 8.59
N ARG A 18 -19.32 -9.82 9.80
CA ARG A 18 -18.16 -8.94 10.04
C ARG A 18 -16.88 -9.52 9.47
N ILE A 19 -16.68 -10.84 9.61
CA ILE A 19 -15.53 -11.54 9.03
C ILE A 19 -15.58 -11.44 7.51
N GLU A 20 -16.74 -11.72 6.89
CA GLU A 20 -16.91 -11.61 5.44
C GLU A 20 -16.58 -10.20 4.93
N ALA A 21 -17.05 -9.16 5.62
CA ALA A 21 -16.72 -7.78 5.28
C ALA A 21 -15.22 -7.48 5.39
N ILE A 22 -14.56 -7.98 6.44
CA ILE A 22 -13.10 -7.83 6.63
C ILE A 22 -12.33 -8.55 5.53
N GLU A 23 -12.72 -9.79 5.20
CA GLU A 23 -12.08 -10.58 4.14
C GLU A 23 -12.23 -9.93 2.77
N TYR A 24 -13.42 -9.40 2.48
CA TYR A 24 -13.68 -8.65 1.26
C TYR A 24 -12.78 -7.41 1.17
N GLU A 25 -12.71 -6.60 2.23
CA GLU A 25 -11.84 -5.41 2.27
C GLU A 25 -10.36 -5.79 2.14
N LEU A 26 -9.93 -6.88 2.79
CA LEU A 26 -8.57 -7.39 2.70
C LEU A 26 -8.23 -7.81 1.26
N ALA A 27 -9.12 -8.52 0.57
CA ALA A 27 -8.91 -8.94 -0.81
C ALA A 27 -8.72 -7.73 -1.74
N HIS A 28 -9.51 -6.66 -1.58
CA HIS A 28 -9.33 -5.42 -2.33
C HIS A 28 -7.98 -4.76 -2.06
N LYS A 29 -7.58 -4.64 -0.79
CA LYS A 29 -6.26 -4.09 -0.44
C LYS A 29 -5.11 -4.94 -0.99
N MET A 30 -5.27 -6.26 -1.05
CA MET A 30 -4.28 -7.14 -1.66
C MET A 30 -4.16 -6.92 -3.18
N ASN A 31 -5.27 -6.65 -3.86
CA ASN A 31 -5.26 -6.25 -5.28
C ASN A 31 -4.55 -4.91 -5.48
N ASP A 32 -4.84 -3.91 -4.63
CA ASP A 32 -4.18 -2.60 -4.68
C ASP A 32 -2.64 -2.73 -4.53
N VAL A 33 -2.19 -3.56 -3.58
CA VAL A 33 -0.76 -3.84 -3.39
C VAL A 33 -0.15 -4.54 -4.61
N PHE A 34 -0.89 -5.46 -5.22
CA PHE A 34 -0.43 -6.17 -6.41
C PHE A 34 -0.26 -5.24 -7.61
N ASP A 35 -1.22 -4.33 -7.82
CA ASP A 35 -1.18 -3.36 -8.91
C ASP A 35 -0.10 -2.30 -8.68
N LEU A 36 0.07 -1.85 -7.44
CA LEU A 36 1.20 -0.99 -7.06
C LEU A 36 2.54 -1.68 -7.35
N LYS A 37 2.71 -2.95 -6.97
CA LYS A 37 3.93 -3.71 -7.24
C LYS A 37 4.21 -3.81 -8.74
N LYS A 38 3.18 -4.10 -9.55
CA LYS A 38 3.31 -4.12 -11.02
C LYS A 38 3.75 -2.78 -11.57
N LEU A 39 3.18 -1.68 -11.10
CA LEU A 39 3.57 -0.33 -11.50
C LEU A 39 5.04 -0.06 -11.18
N ILE A 40 5.47 -0.34 -9.95
CA ILE A 40 6.86 -0.15 -9.51
C ILE A 40 7.84 -0.99 -10.35
N CYS A 41 7.45 -2.20 -10.75
CA CYS A 41 8.27 -3.06 -11.62
C CYS A 41 8.43 -2.55 -13.06
N LYS A 42 7.62 -1.57 -13.52
CA LYS A 42 7.81 -0.93 -14.84
C LYS A 42 9.00 0.04 -14.84
N PHE A 43 9.34 0.60 -13.68
CA PHE A 43 10.50 1.46 -13.51
C PHE A 43 11.78 0.62 -13.36
N LYS A 44 12.94 1.22 -13.64
CA LYS A 44 14.25 0.56 -13.56
C LYS A 44 15.26 1.42 -12.81
N GLY A 45 16.33 0.79 -12.34
CA GLY A 45 17.44 1.49 -11.68
C GLY A 45 16.99 2.27 -10.45
N LEU A 46 17.46 3.51 -10.35
CA LEU A 46 17.21 4.37 -9.18
C LEU A 46 15.71 4.63 -8.95
N ASP A 47 14.93 4.83 -10.00
CA ASP A 47 13.50 5.15 -9.89
C ASP A 47 12.73 3.98 -9.27
N HIS A 48 13.06 2.75 -9.68
CA HIS A 48 12.52 1.54 -9.07
C HIS A 48 12.87 1.45 -7.58
N GLN A 49 14.13 1.71 -7.22
CA GLN A 49 14.60 1.66 -5.84
C GLN A 49 13.88 2.70 -4.97
N ILE A 50 13.74 3.94 -5.45
CA ILE A 50 13.03 5.02 -4.75
C ILE A 50 11.57 4.63 -4.50
N LEU A 51 10.87 4.15 -5.53
CA LEU A 51 9.47 3.78 -5.40
C LEU A 51 9.27 2.58 -4.47
N LYS A 52 10.10 1.54 -4.59
CA LYS A 52 10.03 0.37 -3.71
C LYS A 52 10.25 0.78 -2.25
N LEU A 53 11.32 1.50 -1.94
CA LEU A 53 11.61 1.91 -0.57
C LEU A 53 10.53 2.84 0.00
N LYS A 54 9.97 3.72 -0.83
CA LYS A 54 8.94 4.67 -0.40
C LYS A 54 7.60 3.99 -0.09
N TYR A 55 7.16 3.08 -0.95
CA TYR A 55 5.78 2.57 -0.93
C TYR A 55 5.65 1.11 -0.47
N MET A 56 6.69 0.29 -0.63
CA MET A 56 6.72 -1.08 -0.10
C MET A 56 7.35 -1.12 1.29
N ASP A 57 8.47 -0.41 1.48
CA ASP A 57 9.23 -0.45 2.73
C ASP A 57 8.89 0.73 3.67
N GLY A 58 8.03 1.66 3.22
CA GLY A 58 7.47 2.74 4.03
C GLY A 58 8.45 3.86 4.41
N LEU A 59 9.61 3.95 3.76
CA LEU A 59 10.65 4.92 4.11
C LEU A 59 10.30 6.36 3.70
N THR A 60 10.88 7.32 4.41
CA THR A 60 10.84 8.73 3.98
C THR A 60 11.84 8.98 2.86
N LEU A 61 11.63 10.02 2.04
CA LEU A 61 12.60 10.38 0.99
C LEU A 61 13.99 10.74 1.58
N ALA A 62 14.02 11.29 2.80
CA ALA A 62 15.27 11.58 3.50
C ALA A 62 16.00 10.29 3.91
N SER A 63 15.27 9.31 4.48
CA SER A 63 15.82 7.99 4.80
C SER A 63 16.32 7.27 3.54
N ILE A 64 15.57 7.33 2.45
CA ILE A 64 15.96 6.73 1.15
C ILE A 64 17.26 7.36 0.62
N ALA A 65 17.42 8.67 0.75
CA ALA A 65 18.65 9.34 0.37
C ALA A 65 19.85 8.83 1.18
N SER A 66 19.67 8.62 2.49
CA SER A 66 20.68 8.00 3.35
C SER A 66 20.99 6.57 2.90
N GLU A 67 19.98 5.73 2.71
CA GLU A 67 20.16 4.32 2.35
C GLU A 67 20.83 4.12 0.99
N LEU A 68 20.48 4.96 0.01
CA LEU A 68 21.02 4.89 -1.33
C LEU A 68 22.32 5.72 -1.49
N ASN A 69 22.79 6.39 -0.43
CA ASN A 69 23.94 7.29 -0.43
C ASN A 69 23.83 8.42 -1.48
N TYR A 70 22.64 9.00 -1.63
CA TYR A 70 22.38 10.15 -2.48
C TYR A 70 22.12 11.42 -1.66
N ASN A 71 22.29 12.57 -2.32
CA ASN A 71 21.84 13.83 -1.76
C ASN A 71 20.28 13.83 -1.60
N PRO A 72 19.73 14.29 -0.46
CA PRO A 72 18.28 14.33 -0.23
C PRO A 72 17.49 15.17 -1.24
N ASP A 73 18.03 16.30 -1.73
CA ASP A 73 17.40 17.11 -2.77
C ASP A 73 17.29 16.36 -4.09
N TYR A 74 18.33 15.59 -4.45
CA TYR A 74 18.32 14.78 -5.66
C TYR A 74 17.23 13.70 -5.64
N ILE A 75 17.08 13.00 -4.51
CA ILE A 75 16.00 12.00 -4.34
C ILE A 75 14.62 12.66 -4.38
N ARG A 76 14.45 13.83 -3.77
CA ARG A 76 13.19 14.60 -3.85
C ARG A 76 12.86 14.98 -5.28
N GLN A 77 13.83 15.52 -6.02
CA GLN A 77 13.63 15.92 -7.41
C GLN A 77 13.28 14.71 -8.29
N ARG A 78 14.03 13.62 -8.16
CA ARG A 78 13.79 12.41 -8.96
C ARG A 78 12.42 11.80 -8.64
N HIS A 79 12.04 11.74 -7.37
CA HIS A 79 10.70 11.30 -6.97
C HIS A 79 9.61 12.15 -7.61
N ALA A 80 9.76 13.48 -7.61
CA ALA A 80 8.81 14.38 -8.25
C ALA A 80 8.71 14.20 -9.78
N GLU A 81 9.82 13.90 -10.45
CA GLU A 81 9.85 13.55 -11.88
C GLU A 81 9.09 12.26 -12.16
N VAL A 82 9.35 11.21 -11.39
CA VAL A 82 8.66 9.92 -11.50
C VAL A 82 7.16 10.07 -11.23
N MET A 83 6.78 10.83 -10.21
CA MET A 83 5.36 11.07 -9.90
C MET A 83 4.63 11.84 -10.99
N ARG A 84 5.32 12.70 -11.75
CA ARG A 84 4.73 13.35 -12.94
C ARG A 84 4.39 12.33 -14.03
N ILE A 85 5.27 11.35 -14.27
CA ILE A 85 5.02 10.28 -15.24
C ILE A 85 3.83 9.42 -14.80
N VAL A 86 3.78 9.03 -13.52
CA VAL A 86 2.67 8.22 -12.99
C VAL A 86 1.34 8.96 -13.16
N LYS A 87 1.27 10.24 -12.78
CA LYS A 87 0.05 11.06 -12.94
C LYS A 87 -0.38 11.23 -14.40
N PHE A 88 0.59 11.31 -15.31
CA PHE A 88 0.29 11.40 -16.73
C PHE A 88 -0.34 10.11 -17.26
N VAL A 89 0.22 8.95 -16.88
CA VAL A 89 -0.32 7.64 -17.30
C VAL A 89 -1.69 7.35 -16.68
N ASP A 90 -1.93 7.78 -15.45
CA ASP A 90 -3.22 7.63 -14.77
C ASP A 90 -4.35 8.49 -15.39
N ALA A 91 -3.98 9.55 -16.14
CA ALA A 91 -4.91 10.43 -16.84
C ALA A 91 -5.23 9.98 -18.27
N LEU A 92 -4.62 8.90 -18.77
CA LEU A 92 -4.86 8.30 -20.10
C LEU A 92 -5.93 7.20 -20.02
#